data_AF-A0A8J2SJI9-F1
#
_entry.id   AF-A0A8J2SJI9-F1
#
_cell.length_a   1.000
_cell.length_b   1.000
_cell.length_c   1.000
_cell.angle_alpha   90.00
_cell.angle_beta   90.00
_cell.angle_gamma   90.00
#
_symmetry.space_group_name_H-M   'P 1'
#
loop_
_entity.id
_entity.type
_entity.pdbx_description
1 polymer ?
#
loop_
_entity_poly.entity_id
_entity_poly.type
_entity_poly.pdbx_seq_one_letter_code
_entity_poly.pdbx_strand_id
1 'polypeptide(L)'
;MRLLGLALLASCVESQDGIILARVTLFDQWFRRTEHTRAHTSRHTDGKAGPDAPEAWTVRSKRDVVRGELIYNKAKRVRRGTTVQGNVSVVIKGVGRHDVAHSSNRGGSLLYLELMFMEALRDQPGIPPLLGAWFETDGSLTYVVKDVGQPIGGGQGGHTTSLSKAFKKRATETPLQLARSLLACFQSWASVGFLLDDFRANQFTMDAQGQIYLVDGPKALTDSVLGVHVVNTYHKTKHQIENGVHECQRDADCPATVPQHSCPVASLGVRKLDEEAARCEPGSVGAPEARGKCMEETCERLSEKTHVWDVANRPWLLPFIADKATGPAKSFLLRLIAFASEEDPDKRPDFGELLRRVDGFVKARSRRRRLSNS
;
A
#
# COMPACT_ATOMS: atom_id res chain seq x y z
N MET A 1 -40.35 38.43 -6.64
CA MET A 1 -40.82 37.43 -5.64
C MET A 1 -40.94 36.07 -6.31
N ARG A 2 -40.54 34.99 -5.61
CA ARG A 2 -39.99 33.70 -6.10
C ARG A 2 -38.52 33.82 -6.51
N LEU A 3 -37.49 33.85 -5.65
CA LEU A 3 -37.17 33.22 -4.37
C LEU A 3 -37.28 31.69 -4.34
N LEU A 4 -36.10 31.09 -4.17
CA LEU A 4 -35.78 29.88 -3.40
C LEU A 4 -36.27 28.54 -3.97
N GLY A 5 -35.33 27.79 -4.57
CA GLY A 5 -35.54 26.37 -4.83
C GLY A 5 -34.45 25.71 -5.66
N LEU A 6 -33.17 25.86 -5.30
CA LEU A 6 -32.07 25.02 -5.84
C LEU A 6 -30.75 25.16 -5.05
N ALA A 7 -30.84 25.34 -3.73
CA ALA A 7 -29.68 25.36 -2.84
C ALA A 7 -30.04 24.63 -1.54
N LEU A 8 -30.27 23.32 -1.65
CA LEU A 8 -30.30 22.36 -0.54
C LEU A 8 -30.21 20.97 -1.17
N LEU A 9 -29.28 20.15 -0.68
CA LEU A 9 -28.90 18.78 -1.08
C LEU A 9 -27.63 18.65 -1.94
N ALA A 10 -26.47 18.75 -1.29
CA ALA A 10 -25.37 17.78 -1.47
C ALA A 10 -24.27 18.00 -0.40
N SER A 11 -24.65 18.03 0.88
CA SER A 11 -23.72 17.62 1.94
C SER A 11 -23.78 16.09 2.05
N CYS A 12 -23.43 15.41 0.96
CA CYS A 12 -23.15 13.98 1.01
C CYS A 12 -21.70 13.87 1.44
N VAL A 13 -21.47 13.41 2.67
CA VAL A 13 -20.20 12.77 2.99
C VAL A 13 -20.14 11.55 2.09
N GLU A 14 -19.54 11.67 0.91
CA GLU A 14 -19.24 10.51 0.09
C GLU A 14 -18.38 9.60 0.95
N SER A 15 -18.87 8.37 1.21
CA SER A 15 -18.06 7.38 1.89
C SER A 15 -16.77 7.18 1.09
N GLN A 16 -15.69 6.79 1.78
CA GLN A 16 -14.41 6.52 1.13
C GLN A 16 -14.57 5.49 -0.01
N ASP A 17 -15.46 4.51 0.19
CA ASP A 17 -15.86 3.53 -0.82
C ASP A 17 -16.54 4.16 -2.05
N GLY A 18 -17.41 5.15 -1.85
CA GLY A 18 -18.04 5.89 -2.95
C GLY A 18 -17.02 6.64 -3.80
N ILE A 19 -16.05 7.30 -3.16
CA ILE A 19 -14.95 8.00 -3.84
C ILE A 19 -14.09 7.01 -4.62
N ILE A 20 -13.73 5.88 -4.00
CA ILE A 20 -12.93 4.83 -4.64
C ILE A 20 -13.66 4.29 -5.87
N LEU A 21 -14.94 3.93 -5.74
CA LEU A 21 -15.71 3.37 -6.85
C LEU A 21 -15.86 4.36 -8.00
N ALA A 22 -16.09 5.65 -7.71
CA ALA A 22 -16.17 6.70 -8.72
C ALA A 22 -14.86 6.84 -9.51
N ARG A 23 -13.71 6.88 -8.80
CA ARG A 23 -12.38 6.95 -9.42
C ARG A 23 -12.08 5.72 -10.27
N VAL A 24 -12.34 4.53 -9.74
CA VAL A 24 -12.13 3.25 -10.44
C VAL A 24 -13.00 3.18 -11.71
N THR A 25 -14.25 3.62 -11.63
CA THR A 25 -15.16 3.64 -12.79
C THR A 25 -14.65 4.55 -13.90
N LEU A 26 -14.22 5.78 -13.57
CA LEU A 26 -13.65 6.70 -14.55
C LEU A 26 -12.35 6.16 -15.16
N PHE A 27 -11.51 5.54 -14.33
CA PHE A 27 -10.28 4.90 -14.77
C PHE A 27 -10.52 3.71 -15.71
N ASP A 28 -11.49 2.85 -15.40
CA ASP A 28 -11.85 1.70 -16.23
C ASP A 28 -12.37 2.15 -17.60
N GLN A 29 -13.20 3.21 -17.61
CA GLN A 29 -13.66 3.83 -18.86
C GLN A 29 -12.51 4.37 -19.70
N TRP A 30 -11.52 5.02 -19.08
CA TRP A 30 -10.32 5.49 -19.76
C TRP A 30 -9.52 4.31 -20.34
N PHE A 31 -9.28 3.28 -19.53
CA PHE A 31 -8.48 2.12 -19.91
C PHE A 31 -9.08 1.42 -21.13
N ARG A 32 -10.37 1.07 -21.07
CA ARG A 32 -11.09 0.38 -22.17
C ARG A 32 -11.10 1.20 -23.45
N ARG A 33 -11.40 2.51 -23.37
CA ARG A 33 -11.44 3.39 -24.55
C ARG A 33 -10.08 3.54 -25.19
N THR A 34 -9.03 3.69 -24.38
CA THR A 34 -7.65 3.84 -24.86
C THR A 34 -7.15 2.53 -25.47
N GLU A 35 -7.43 1.39 -24.85
CA GLU A 35 -7.10 0.06 -25.38
C GLU A 35 -7.82 -0.23 -26.70
N HIS A 36 -9.13 0.03 -26.77
CA HIS A 36 -9.93 -0.12 -27.98
C HIS A 36 -9.42 0.77 -29.12
N THR A 37 -9.19 2.06 -28.85
CA THR A 37 -8.68 3.00 -29.86
C THR A 37 -7.33 2.55 -30.41
N ARG A 38 -6.44 2.02 -29.55
CA ARG A 38 -5.14 1.47 -29.97
C ARG A 38 -5.30 0.28 -30.91
N ALA A 39 -6.22 -0.65 -30.62
CA ALA A 39 -6.48 -1.82 -31.45
C ALA A 39 -6.85 -1.45 -32.90
N HIS A 40 -7.51 -0.31 -33.09
CA HIS A 40 -7.98 0.15 -34.40
C HIS A 40 -7.07 1.17 -35.10
N THR A 41 -6.21 1.90 -34.38
CA THR A 41 -5.49 3.07 -34.95
C THR A 41 -3.97 3.08 -34.72
N SER A 42 -3.41 2.02 -34.11
CA SER A 42 -2.02 1.69 -33.68
C SER A 42 -0.91 2.75 -33.65
N ARG A 43 -0.83 3.70 -34.59
CA ARG A 43 0.13 4.82 -34.63
C ARG A 43 -0.31 6.06 -33.86
N HIS A 44 -1.60 6.32 -33.66
CA HIS A 44 -2.06 7.62 -33.12
C HIS A 44 -2.01 7.76 -31.59
N THR A 45 -1.99 6.64 -30.86
CA THR A 45 -2.03 6.60 -29.38
C THR A 45 -0.72 6.17 -28.72
N ASP A 46 0.32 5.83 -29.51
CA ASP A 46 1.61 5.39 -28.97
C ASP A 46 2.23 6.44 -28.03
N GLY A 47 2.40 6.05 -26.77
CA GLY A 47 3.01 6.90 -25.77
C GLY A 47 2.19 8.12 -25.41
N LYS A 48 0.86 8.10 -25.60
CA LYS A 48 -0.07 9.16 -25.20
C LYS A 48 -1.09 8.60 -24.22
N ALA A 49 -1.48 9.41 -23.24
CA ALA A 49 -2.51 9.06 -22.26
C ALA A 49 -3.90 9.00 -22.91
N GLY A 50 -4.15 9.79 -23.96
CA GLY A 50 -5.45 9.85 -24.63
C GLY A 50 -6.37 10.95 -24.06
N PRO A 51 -7.50 11.24 -24.73
CA PRO A 51 -8.39 12.36 -24.41
C PRO A 51 -9.16 12.17 -23.10
N ASP A 52 -9.48 10.93 -22.73
CA ASP A 52 -10.24 10.60 -21.51
C ASP A 52 -9.33 10.38 -20.29
N ALA A 53 -8.04 10.72 -20.38
CA ALA A 53 -7.10 10.51 -19.29
C ALA A 53 -7.48 11.39 -18.08
N PRO A 54 -7.44 10.85 -16.84
CA PRO A 54 -7.86 11.59 -15.64
C PRO A 54 -7.28 13.01 -15.56
N GLU A 55 -8.11 13.99 -15.17
CA GLU A 55 -7.72 15.41 -15.18
C GLU A 55 -6.50 15.70 -14.31
N ALA A 56 -6.34 15.00 -13.19
CA ALA A 56 -5.20 15.21 -12.29
C ALA A 56 -3.85 14.72 -12.86
N TRP A 57 -3.85 13.97 -13.97
CA TRP A 57 -2.60 13.53 -14.58
C TRP A 57 -1.90 14.72 -15.25
N THR A 58 -0.67 14.99 -14.84
CA THR A 58 0.17 16.06 -15.38
C THR A 58 1.07 15.56 -16.51
N VAL A 59 1.38 14.26 -16.54
CA VAL A 59 2.11 13.58 -17.60
C VAL A 59 1.08 13.01 -18.58
N ARG A 60 1.02 13.56 -19.79
CA ARG A 60 0.07 13.18 -20.84
C ARG A 60 0.71 12.35 -21.95
N SER A 61 2.04 12.27 -21.98
CA SER A 61 2.79 11.51 -22.96
C SER A 61 4.13 11.01 -22.41
N LYS A 62 4.65 9.94 -23.01
CA LYS A 62 6.05 9.50 -22.83
C LYS A 62 7.08 10.60 -23.16
N ARG A 63 6.69 11.62 -23.94
CA ARG A 63 7.53 12.79 -24.27
C ARG A 63 7.63 13.79 -23.12
N ASP A 64 6.72 13.73 -22.14
CA ASP A 64 6.72 14.65 -20.99
C ASP A 64 7.69 14.19 -19.90
N VAL A 65 8.41 13.08 -20.10
CA VAL A 65 9.38 12.53 -19.17
C VAL A 65 10.70 12.20 -19.85
N VAL A 66 11.80 12.50 -19.16
CA VAL A 66 13.15 12.04 -19.50
C VAL A 66 13.40 10.75 -18.73
N ARG A 67 13.61 9.65 -19.46
CA ARG A 67 13.91 8.34 -18.87
C ARG A 67 15.40 8.29 -18.49
N GLY A 68 15.67 8.09 -17.21
CA GLY A 68 17.03 7.93 -16.68
C GLY A 68 17.36 6.47 -16.35
N GLU A 69 18.03 6.30 -15.21
CA GLU A 69 18.58 5.04 -14.72
C GLU A 69 17.54 3.91 -14.62
N LEU A 70 17.92 2.72 -15.09
CA LEU A 70 17.17 1.49 -14.88
C LEU A 70 17.52 0.90 -13.50
N ILE A 71 16.55 0.91 -12.59
CA ILE A 71 16.75 0.48 -11.20
C ILE A 71 16.20 -0.93 -10.91
N TYR A 72 15.29 -1.44 -11.75
CA TYR A 72 14.75 -2.81 -11.63
C TYR A 72 14.19 -3.31 -12.97
N ASN A 73 14.36 -4.61 -13.29
CA ASN A 73 13.94 -5.17 -14.58
C ASN A 73 13.61 -6.68 -14.54
N LYS A 74 12.86 -7.13 -13.53
CA LYS A 74 12.35 -8.51 -13.46
C LYS A 74 10.86 -8.57 -13.82
N ALA A 75 9.97 -8.64 -12.83
CA ALA A 75 8.52 -8.64 -13.05
C ALA A 75 8.02 -7.31 -13.64
N LYS A 76 8.66 -6.22 -13.25
CA LYS A 76 8.42 -4.86 -13.74
C LYS A 76 9.73 -4.28 -14.28
N ARG A 77 9.63 -3.32 -15.19
CA ARG A 77 10.72 -2.44 -15.61
C ARG A 77 10.55 -1.10 -14.92
N VAL A 78 11.46 -0.76 -14.02
CA VAL A 78 11.40 0.46 -13.20
C VAL A 78 12.60 1.34 -13.53
N ARG A 79 12.34 2.61 -13.88
CA ARG A 79 13.36 3.62 -14.14
C ARG A 79 13.15 4.83 -13.26
N ARG A 80 14.23 5.47 -12.83
CA ARG A 80 14.19 6.86 -12.37
C ARG A 80 14.25 7.81 -13.56
N GLY A 81 13.69 9.00 -13.42
CA GLY A 81 13.68 10.01 -14.47
C GLY A 81 13.24 11.36 -13.95
N THR A 82 12.98 12.29 -14.86
CA THR A 82 12.40 13.59 -14.53
C THR A 82 11.27 13.96 -15.49
N THR A 83 10.33 14.79 -15.05
CA THR A 83 9.40 15.44 -15.98
C THR A 83 10.14 16.50 -16.80
N VAL A 84 9.80 16.63 -18.08
CA VAL A 84 10.34 17.69 -18.96
C VAL A 84 9.91 19.06 -18.44
N GLN A 85 8.63 19.19 -18.08
CA GLN A 85 8.10 20.38 -17.46
C GLN A 85 8.32 20.33 -15.95
N GLY A 86 9.00 21.34 -15.40
CA GLY A 86 9.20 21.50 -13.97
C GLY A 86 10.31 20.63 -13.34
N ASN A 87 10.97 19.77 -14.12
CA ASN A 87 12.10 18.93 -13.66
C ASN A 87 11.81 18.14 -12.37
N VAL A 88 10.59 17.62 -12.25
CA VAL A 88 10.14 16.85 -11.08
C VAL A 88 10.75 15.45 -11.16
N SER A 89 11.38 14.98 -10.08
CA SER A 89 11.89 13.61 -10.00
C SER A 89 10.75 12.58 -10.04
N VAL A 90 10.86 11.57 -10.90
CA VAL A 90 9.82 10.56 -11.13
C VAL A 90 10.36 9.14 -11.16
N VAL A 91 9.47 8.19 -10.87
CA VAL A 91 9.66 6.76 -11.12
C VAL A 91 8.71 6.33 -12.22
N ILE A 92 9.26 5.71 -13.26
CA ILE A 92 8.56 5.24 -14.45
C ILE A 92 8.52 3.73 -14.41
N LYS A 93 7.32 3.15 -14.38
CA LYS A 93 7.10 1.70 -14.28
C LYS A 93 6.37 1.19 -15.52
N GLY A 94 6.93 0.16 -16.14
CA GLY A 94 6.32 -0.54 -17.27
C GLY A 94 6.57 -2.04 -17.20
N VAL A 95 6.07 -2.77 -18.21
CA VAL A 95 6.14 -4.25 -18.24
C VAL A 95 7.61 -4.72 -18.21
N GLY A 96 7.90 -5.66 -17.29
CA GLY A 96 9.22 -6.27 -17.13
C GLY A 96 9.42 -7.48 -18.04
N ARG A 97 10.66 -7.97 -18.14
CA ARG A 97 11.03 -9.07 -19.06
C ARG A 97 10.20 -10.35 -18.85
N HIS A 98 9.83 -10.66 -17.61
CA HIS A 98 9.09 -11.89 -17.28
C HIS A 98 7.57 -11.79 -17.52
N ASP A 99 7.02 -10.58 -17.65
CA ASP A 99 5.57 -10.36 -17.82
C ASP A 99 5.16 -10.23 -19.30
N VAL A 100 6.11 -9.94 -20.20
CA VAL A 100 5.91 -9.95 -21.68
C VAL A 100 5.57 -11.36 -22.20
N ALA A 101 5.93 -12.42 -21.48
CA ALA A 101 5.80 -13.80 -21.96
C ALA A 101 4.41 -14.44 -21.74
N HIS A 102 3.50 -13.84 -20.95
CA HIS A 102 2.36 -14.59 -20.39
C HIS A 102 0.99 -13.90 -20.34
N SER A 103 0.64 -12.92 -21.20
CA SER A 103 -0.75 -12.42 -21.18
C SER A 103 -1.37 -12.09 -22.54
N SER A 104 -2.37 -12.89 -22.91
CA SER A 104 -3.40 -12.56 -23.91
C SER A 104 -4.46 -11.58 -23.37
N ASN A 105 -4.45 -11.25 -22.07
CA ASN A 105 -5.39 -10.35 -21.42
C ASN A 105 -4.67 -9.25 -20.60
N ARG A 106 -4.43 -8.10 -21.25
CA ARG A 106 -3.62 -6.96 -20.77
C ARG A 106 -4.30 -6.16 -19.65
N GLY A 107 -5.64 -6.11 -19.66
CA GLY A 107 -6.49 -5.47 -18.65
C GLY A 107 -6.51 -6.13 -17.27
N GLY A 108 -5.76 -7.21 -17.06
CA GLY A 108 -5.47 -7.67 -15.70
C GLY A 108 -4.03 -8.11 -15.51
N SER A 109 -3.11 -7.41 -16.18
CA SER A 109 -1.69 -7.49 -15.84
C SER A 109 -1.44 -6.93 -14.44
N LEU A 110 -0.33 -7.33 -13.81
CA LEU A 110 0.06 -6.84 -12.48
C LEU A 110 0.12 -5.30 -12.46
N LEU A 111 0.61 -4.69 -13.54
CA LEU A 111 0.73 -3.23 -13.64
C LEU A 111 -0.62 -2.51 -13.79
N TYR A 112 -1.62 -3.14 -14.39
CA TYR A 112 -2.94 -2.55 -14.48
C TYR A 112 -3.57 -2.42 -13.09
N LEU A 113 -3.53 -3.50 -12.30
CA LEU A 113 -4.09 -3.50 -10.96
C LEU A 113 -3.31 -2.56 -10.03
N GLU A 114 -1.98 -2.49 -10.17
CA GLU A 114 -1.19 -1.51 -9.43
C GLU A 114 -1.57 -0.07 -9.84
N LEU A 115 -1.75 0.22 -11.13
CA LEU A 115 -2.19 1.55 -11.58
C LEU A 115 -3.59 1.90 -11.06
N MET A 116 -4.52 0.94 -11.07
CA MET A 116 -5.86 1.11 -10.52
C MET A 116 -5.85 1.35 -9.01
N PHE A 117 -4.97 0.66 -8.26
CA PHE A 117 -4.72 0.93 -6.85
C PHE A 117 -4.23 2.38 -6.63
N MET A 118 -3.23 2.82 -7.42
CA MET A 118 -2.70 4.19 -7.33
C MET A 118 -3.78 5.25 -7.61
N GLU A 119 -4.70 4.94 -8.53
CA GLU A 119 -5.80 5.82 -8.88
C GLU A 119 -6.90 5.84 -7.83
N ALA A 120 -7.32 4.67 -7.34
CA ALA A 120 -8.30 4.53 -6.27
C ALA A 120 -7.88 5.33 -5.03
N LEU A 121 -6.62 5.19 -4.63
CA LEU A 121 -6.06 5.81 -3.43
C LEU A 121 -5.30 7.10 -3.71
N ARG A 122 -5.55 7.75 -4.85
CA ARG A 122 -4.89 9.02 -5.20
C ARG A 122 -5.04 10.04 -4.06
N ASP A 123 -3.94 10.73 -3.77
CA ASP A 123 -3.82 11.78 -2.75
C ASP A 123 -3.96 11.29 -1.29
N GLN A 124 -4.09 9.98 -1.07
CA GLN A 124 -4.07 9.41 0.27
C GLN A 124 -2.64 9.40 0.84
N PRO A 125 -2.47 9.58 2.17
CA PRO A 125 -1.17 9.49 2.83
C PRO A 125 -0.41 8.20 2.48
N GLY A 126 0.87 8.32 2.18
CA GLY A 126 1.71 7.17 1.86
C GLY A 126 1.41 6.47 0.53
N ILE A 127 0.58 7.08 -0.32
CA ILE A 127 0.45 6.68 -1.72
C ILE A 127 1.25 7.65 -2.60
N PRO A 128 2.24 7.18 -3.40
CA PRO A 128 3.00 8.05 -4.27
C PRO A 128 2.08 8.80 -5.25
N PRO A 129 2.24 10.11 -5.47
CA PRO A 129 1.43 10.83 -6.44
C PRO A 129 1.55 10.22 -7.85
N LEU A 130 0.43 9.77 -8.41
CA LEU A 130 0.33 9.29 -9.79
C LEU A 130 0.28 10.48 -10.74
N LEU A 131 1.26 10.56 -11.64
CA LEU A 131 1.41 11.69 -12.56
C LEU A 131 0.84 11.41 -13.95
N GLY A 132 0.77 10.14 -14.35
CA GLY A 132 0.14 9.75 -15.61
C GLY A 132 0.45 8.32 -16.04
N ALA A 133 -0.25 7.86 -17.08
CA ALA A 133 -0.01 6.57 -17.71
C ALA A 133 -0.30 6.61 -19.22
N TRP A 134 0.28 5.66 -19.96
CA TRP A 134 0.06 5.46 -21.38
C TRP A 134 0.33 4.01 -21.79
N PHE A 135 -0.09 3.66 -22.99
CA PHE A 135 0.33 2.43 -23.65
C PHE A 135 1.52 2.69 -24.58
N GLU A 136 2.50 1.79 -24.55
CA GLU A 136 3.61 1.76 -25.51
C GLU A 136 3.14 1.19 -26.86
N THR A 137 4.00 1.23 -27.87
CA THR A 137 3.68 0.77 -29.24
C THR A 137 3.31 -0.71 -29.28
N ASP A 138 3.99 -1.53 -28.49
CA ASP A 138 3.68 -2.96 -28.30
C ASP A 138 2.37 -3.18 -27.50
N GLY A 139 1.79 -2.08 -27.00
CA GLY A 139 0.62 -1.97 -26.15
C GLY A 139 0.82 -2.47 -24.72
N SER A 140 2.07 -2.50 -24.24
CA SER A 140 2.38 -2.62 -22.82
C SER A 140 2.00 -1.34 -22.07
N LEU A 141 1.48 -1.48 -20.85
CA LEU A 141 1.15 -0.35 -19.99
C LEU A 141 2.43 0.22 -19.36
N THR A 142 2.54 1.55 -19.32
CA THR A 142 3.54 2.29 -18.55
C THR A 142 2.86 3.39 -17.76
N TYR A 143 3.28 3.58 -16.51
CA TYR A 143 2.82 4.69 -15.69
C TYR A 143 3.96 5.37 -14.95
N VAL A 144 3.69 6.58 -14.46
CA VAL A 144 4.66 7.48 -13.85
C VAL A 144 4.12 7.96 -12.52
N VAL A 145 4.93 7.82 -11.48
CA VAL A 145 4.66 8.38 -10.15
C VAL A 145 5.77 9.36 -9.79
N LYS A 146 5.48 10.29 -8.89
CA LYS A 146 6.52 11.12 -8.28
C LYS A 146 7.53 10.23 -7.53
N ASP A 147 8.82 10.53 -7.66
CA ASP A 147 9.85 9.89 -6.84
C ASP A 147 9.72 10.41 -5.40
N VAL A 148 9.38 9.49 -4.49
CA VAL A 148 9.10 9.74 -3.08
C VAL A 148 10.25 9.28 -2.18
N GLY A 149 11.47 9.23 -2.73
CA GLY A 149 12.71 9.06 -1.98
C GLY A 149 13.30 7.67 -2.06
N GLN A 150 14.08 7.32 -1.03
CA GLN A 150 14.81 6.05 -0.99
C GLN A 150 14.06 5.01 -0.15
N PRO A 151 14.27 3.71 -0.40
CA PRO A 151 13.74 2.64 0.44
C PRO A 151 14.09 2.85 1.93
N ILE A 152 13.14 2.61 2.82
CA ILE A 152 13.38 2.74 4.28
C ILE A 152 14.34 1.67 4.79
N GLY A 153 14.42 0.54 4.09
CA GLY A 153 15.36 -0.54 4.33
C GLY A 153 15.43 -1.53 3.17
N GLY A 154 16.23 -2.56 3.35
CA GLY A 154 16.36 -3.68 2.42
C GLY A 154 16.50 -5.01 3.16
N GLY A 155 16.39 -6.09 2.39
CA GLY A 155 16.46 -7.45 2.88
C GLY A 155 15.66 -8.39 2.00
N GLN A 156 16.08 -9.65 1.98
CA GLN A 156 15.23 -10.77 1.58
C GLN A 156 14.90 -11.49 2.89
N GLY A 157 13.66 -11.95 3.07
CA GLY A 157 13.18 -12.56 4.32
C GLY A 157 14.17 -13.58 4.89
N GLY A 158 14.15 -13.75 6.21
CA GLY A 158 14.97 -14.74 6.94
C GLY A 158 16.24 -14.18 7.56
N HIS A 159 16.57 -12.92 7.25
CA HIS A 159 17.66 -12.17 7.87
C HIS A 159 17.15 -10.89 8.53
N THR A 160 17.95 -10.28 9.39
CA THR A 160 17.64 -8.97 9.97
C THR A 160 17.52 -7.92 8.86
N THR A 161 16.40 -7.20 8.84
CA THR A 161 16.17 -6.08 7.92
C THR A 161 17.26 -5.01 8.06
N SER A 162 17.91 -4.67 6.95
CA SER A 162 18.91 -3.59 6.91
C SER A 162 18.21 -2.25 6.68
N LEU A 163 17.95 -1.52 7.76
CA LEU A 163 17.31 -0.20 7.70
C LEU A 163 18.28 0.90 7.21
N SER A 164 17.76 1.81 6.38
CA SER A 164 18.48 2.94 5.81
C SER A 164 18.94 3.93 6.88
N LYS A 165 20.06 4.64 6.62
CA LYS A 165 20.56 5.68 7.53
C LYS A 165 19.52 6.79 7.77
N ALA A 166 18.78 7.16 6.73
CA ALA A 166 17.76 8.20 6.82
C ALA A 166 16.61 7.79 7.75
N PHE A 167 16.10 6.56 7.62
CA PHE A 167 15.04 6.05 8.48
C PHE A 167 15.50 5.97 9.94
N LYS A 168 16.71 5.44 10.18
CA LYS A 168 17.32 5.39 11.52
C LYS A 168 17.42 6.78 12.16
N LYS A 169 17.90 7.77 11.40
CA LYS A 169 18.01 9.16 11.84
C LYS A 169 16.64 9.74 12.23
N ARG A 170 15.62 9.55 11.38
CA ARG A 170 14.25 10.02 11.66
C ARG A 170 13.62 9.35 12.88
N ALA A 171 13.89 8.06 13.10
CA ALA A 171 13.43 7.33 14.28
C ALA A 171 14.03 7.91 15.59
N THR A 172 15.25 8.43 15.54
CA THR A 172 15.88 9.10 16.69
C THR A 172 15.39 10.55 16.86
N GLU A 173 15.37 11.33 15.78
CA GLU A 173 15.11 12.78 15.86
C GLU A 173 13.62 13.12 16.00
N THR A 174 12.75 12.40 15.29
CA THR A 174 11.32 12.71 15.18
C THR A 174 10.46 11.43 15.26
N PRO A 175 10.60 10.62 16.32
CA PRO A 175 9.96 9.29 16.40
C PRO A 175 8.43 9.32 16.26
N LEU A 176 7.76 10.29 16.90
CA LEU A 176 6.29 10.38 16.84
C LEU A 176 5.78 10.78 15.46
N GLN A 177 6.52 11.65 14.74
CA GLN A 177 6.18 12.03 13.38
C GLN A 177 6.37 10.85 12.42
N LEU A 178 7.45 10.09 12.59
CA LEU A 178 7.73 8.89 11.80
C LEU A 178 6.67 7.80 12.05
N ALA A 179 6.34 7.53 13.32
CA ALA A 179 5.28 6.59 13.67
C ALA A 179 3.92 7.00 13.10
N ARG A 180 3.58 8.29 13.17
CA ARG A 180 2.36 8.83 12.57
C ARG A 180 2.33 8.61 11.06
N SER A 181 3.44 8.89 10.36
CA SER A 181 3.52 8.73 8.91
C SER A 181 3.39 7.26 8.50
N LEU A 182 4.02 6.35 9.25
CA LEU A 182 3.88 4.91 9.06
C LEU A 182 2.41 4.48 9.19
N LEU A 183 1.75 4.85 10.29
CA LEU A 183 0.35 4.48 10.53
C LEU A 183 -0.60 5.06 9.48
N ALA A 184 -0.38 6.31 9.05
CA ALA A 184 -1.18 6.95 8.01
C ALA A 184 -0.98 6.30 6.63
N CYS A 185 0.25 5.87 6.32
CA CYS A 185 0.54 5.10 5.11
C CYS A 185 -0.27 3.79 5.11
N PHE A 186 -0.26 3.05 6.22
CA PHE A 186 -0.99 1.78 6.32
C PHE A 186 -2.51 1.97 6.28
N GLN A 187 -3.05 2.93 7.05
CA GLN A 187 -4.48 3.25 7.05
C GLN A 187 -5.01 3.45 5.62
N SER A 188 -4.26 4.19 4.80
CA SER A 188 -4.71 4.63 3.47
C SER A 188 -5.10 3.49 2.54
N TRP A 189 -4.49 2.31 2.69
CA TRP A 189 -4.79 1.13 1.87
C TRP A 189 -5.40 -0.01 2.68
N ALA A 190 -4.96 -0.26 3.92
CA ALA A 190 -5.47 -1.38 4.71
C ALA A 190 -6.96 -1.20 5.05
N SER A 191 -7.35 0.02 5.45
CA SER A 191 -8.72 0.34 5.89
C SER A 191 -9.76 0.30 4.75
N VAL A 192 -9.33 0.14 3.50
CA VAL A 192 -10.20 0.05 2.31
C VAL A 192 -10.07 -1.29 1.60
N GLY A 193 -9.63 -2.30 2.34
CA GLY A 193 -9.67 -3.69 1.90
C GLY A 193 -8.50 -4.09 0.99
N PHE A 194 -7.32 -3.50 1.19
CA PHE A 194 -6.09 -4.04 0.63
C PHE A 194 -5.24 -4.74 1.68
N LEU A 195 -4.53 -5.78 1.26
CA LEU A 195 -3.63 -6.56 2.09
C LEU A 195 -2.31 -6.78 1.37
N LEU A 196 -1.20 -6.48 2.06
CA LEU A 196 0.16 -6.72 1.61
C LEU A 196 0.69 -8.03 2.19
N ASP A 197 0.64 -9.12 1.43
CA ASP A 197 1.04 -10.46 1.90
C ASP A 197 2.52 -10.82 1.61
N ASP A 198 3.26 -10.00 0.89
CA ASP A 198 4.70 -10.19 0.63
C ASP A 198 5.57 -9.17 1.36
N PHE A 199 5.22 -8.93 2.62
CA PHE A 199 5.65 -7.83 3.49
C PHE A 199 7.17 -7.65 3.63
N ARG A 200 7.74 -6.58 3.03
CA ARG A 200 9.18 -6.28 3.07
C ARG A 200 9.48 -4.78 3.17
N ALA A 201 10.54 -4.44 3.89
CA ALA A 201 10.95 -3.04 4.09
C ALA A 201 11.31 -2.28 2.80
N ASN A 202 11.73 -2.97 1.73
CA ASN A 202 12.08 -2.32 0.46
C ASN A 202 10.85 -1.90 -0.38
N GLN A 203 9.65 -2.33 0.01
CA GLN A 203 8.39 -1.90 -0.59
C GLN A 203 7.94 -0.53 -0.05
N PHE A 204 8.61 -0.02 0.99
CA PHE A 204 8.35 1.28 1.58
C PHE A 204 9.52 2.23 1.31
N THR A 205 9.22 3.45 0.89
CA THR A 205 10.20 4.54 0.74
C THR A 205 9.89 5.67 1.71
N MET A 206 10.86 6.55 1.92
CA MET A 206 10.67 7.75 2.72
C MET A 206 11.24 8.98 2.03
N ASP A 207 10.46 10.05 2.01
CA ASP A 207 10.86 11.33 1.44
C ASP A 207 11.75 12.14 2.41
N ALA A 208 12.20 13.31 1.96
CA ALA A 208 13.05 14.18 2.76
C ALA A 208 12.34 14.70 4.04
N GLN A 209 11.01 14.80 4.02
CA GLN A 209 10.16 15.27 5.12
C GLN A 209 9.85 14.16 6.13
N GLY A 210 10.25 12.92 5.84
CA GLY A 210 9.98 11.76 6.68
C GLY A 210 8.60 11.14 6.44
N GLN A 211 7.96 11.44 5.32
CA GLN A 211 6.73 10.76 4.91
C GLN A 211 7.05 9.40 4.31
N ILE A 212 6.38 8.35 4.79
CA ILE A 212 6.53 6.98 4.34
C ILE A 212 5.50 6.70 3.25
N TYR A 213 5.93 6.01 2.19
CA TYR A 213 5.10 5.64 1.05
C TYR A 213 5.22 4.16 0.72
N LEU A 214 4.11 3.52 0.35
CA LEU A 214 4.09 2.19 -0.25
C LEU A 214 4.32 2.32 -1.77
N VAL A 215 5.43 1.77 -2.26
CA VAL A 215 5.85 1.88 -3.66
C VAL A 215 5.72 0.57 -4.45
N ASP A 216 5.30 -0.52 -3.81
CA ASP A 216 4.93 -1.76 -4.48
C ASP A 216 3.53 -2.15 -4.00
N GLY A 217 2.55 -2.09 -4.90
CA GLY A 217 1.14 -2.10 -4.52
C GLY A 217 0.68 -3.40 -3.84
N PRO A 218 -0.29 -3.32 -2.90
CA PRO A 218 -0.87 -4.47 -2.21
C PRO A 218 -1.87 -5.22 -3.09
N LYS A 219 -2.38 -6.36 -2.59
CA LYS A 219 -3.49 -7.11 -3.22
C LYS A 219 -4.82 -6.65 -2.63
N ALA A 220 -5.89 -6.71 -3.42
CA ALA A 220 -7.24 -6.43 -2.91
C ALA A 220 -7.83 -7.66 -2.21
N LEU A 221 -8.51 -7.47 -1.09
CA LEU A 221 -9.32 -8.51 -0.46
C LEU A 221 -10.54 -8.82 -1.35
N THR A 222 -11.00 -10.07 -1.39
CA THR A 222 -12.08 -10.50 -2.30
C THR A 222 -13.41 -9.81 -1.99
N ASP A 223 -13.66 -9.48 -0.72
CA ASP A 223 -14.87 -8.78 -0.27
C ASP A 223 -14.80 -7.25 -0.36
N SER A 224 -13.63 -6.68 -0.66
CA SER A 224 -13.46 -5.24 -0.78
C SER A 224 -14.19 -4.69 -2.02
N VAL A 225 -14.59 -3.42 -2.00
CA VAL A 225 -15.25 -2.76 -3.14
C VAL A 225 -14.42 -2.90 -4.43
N LEU A 226 -13.10 -2.70 -4.33
CA LEU A 226 -12.22 -2.91 -5.49
C LEU A 226 -12.07 -4.39 -5.84
N GLY A 227 -11.99 -5.28 -4.85
CA GLY A 227 -11.91 -6.72 -5.08
C GLY A 227 -13.10 -7.25 -5.87
N VAL A 228 -14.32 -6.93 -5.43
CA VAL A 228 -15.56 -7.27 -6.13
C VAL A 228 -15.56 -6.70 -7.55
N HIS A 229 -15.15 -5.44 -7.72
CA HIS A 229 -15.03 -4.83 -9.04
C HIS A 229 -14.05 -5.59 -9.95
N VAL A 230 -12.85 -5.93 -9.46
CA VAL A 230 -11.83 -6.65 -10.24
C VAL A 230 -12.32 -8.02 -10.68
N VAL A 231 -12.99 -8.77 -9.81
CA VAL A 231 -13.55 -10.10 -10.15
C VAL A 231 -14.61 -9.98 -11.23
N ASN A 232 -15.59 -9.10 -11.02
CA ASN A 232 -16.71 -8.93 -11.93
C ASN A 232 -16.27 -8.43 -13.31
N THR A 233 -15.19 -7.65 -13.34
CA THR A 233 -14.73 -6.97 -14.56
C THR A 233 -13.71 -7.81 -15.33
N TYR A 234 -12.83 -8.54 -14.63
CA TYR A 234 -11.65 -9.17 -15.22
C TYR A 234 -11.50 -10.66 -14.95
N HIS A 235 -12.34 -11.26 -14.10
CA HIS A 235 -12.31 -12.68 -13.73
C HIS A 235 -10.95 -13.19 -13.19
N LYS A 236 -10.13 -12.32 -12.57
CA LYS A 236 -8.78 -12.68 -12.09
C LYS A 236 -8.71 -12.79 -10.57
N THR A 237 -8.17 -13.92 -10.09
CA THR A 237 -7.97 -14.22 -8.66
C THR A 237 -6.52 -14.05 -8.17
N LYS A 238 -5.51 -14.12 -9.05
CA LYS A 238 -4.08 -14.12 -8.65
C LYS A 238 -3.56 -12.84 -7.96
N HIS A 239 -4.33 -11.77 -8.01
CA HIS A 239 -4.01 -10.47 -7.39
C HIS A 239 -5.03 -10.07 -6.34
N GLN A 240 -5.75 -11.07 -5.84
CA GLN A 240 -6.65 -10.95 -4.72
C GLN A 240 -6.24 -11.90 -3.61
N ILE A 241 -6.74 -11.60 -2.43
CA ILE A 241 -6.59 -12.46 -1.26
C ILE A 241 -7.99 -12.79 -0.78
N GLU A 242 -8.27 -14.09 -0.75
CA GLU A 242 -9.53 -14.60 -0.22
C GLU A 242 -9.61 -14.31 1.27
N ASN A 243 -10.71 -13.68 1.68
CA ASN A 243 -11.00 -13.38 3.08
C ASN A 243 -12.48 -13.63 3.40
N GLY A 244 -13.14 -14.49 2.63
CA GLY A 244 -14.49 -14.96 2.90
C GLY A 244 -14.62 -15.70 4.23
N VAL A 245 -15.87 -15.97 4.61
CA VAL A 245 -16.18 -16.77 5.79
C VAL A 245 -15.90 -18.25 5.47
N HIS A 246 -15.10 -18.89 6.32
CA HIS A 246 -14.80 -20.32 6.22
C HIS A 246 -15.14 -20.99 7.55
N GLU A 247 -15.87 -22.09 7.51
CA GLU A 247 -16.06 -22.95 8.68
C GLU A 247 -14.75 -23.68 8.98
N CYS A 248 -14.47 -23.93 10.26
CA CYS A 248 -13.28 -24.64 10.71
C CYS A 248 -13.53 -25.41 12.01
N GLN A 249 -12.71 -26.42 12.26
CA GLN A 249 -12.66 -27.09 13.57
C GLN A 249 -11.33 -26.82 14.28
N ARG A 250 -10.30 -26.46 13.52
CA ARG A 250 -8.96 -26.16 14.03
C ARG A 250 -8.23 -25.15 13.14
N ASP A 251 -7.21 -24.52 13.68
CA ASP A 251 -6.40 -23.48 12.99
C ASP A 251 -5.89 -23.93 11.60
N ALA A 252 -5.55 -25.21 11.45
CA ALA A 252 -5.06 -25.78 10.18
C ALA A 252 -6.10 -25.87 9.06
N ASP A 253 -7.39 -25.70 9.37
CA ASP A 253 -8.47 -25.67 8.38
C ASP A 253 -8.59 -24.27 7.75
N CYS A 254 -8.01 -23.25 8.40
CA CYS A 254 -8.09 -21.87 7.96
C CYS A 254 -6.96 -21.50 7.00
N PRO A 255 -7.27 -20.72 5.95
CA PRO A 255 -6.26 -20.32 4.97
C PRO A 255 -5.22 -19.40 5.60
N ALA A 256 -3.96 -19.82 5.56
CA ALA A 256 -2.83 -18.96 5.93
C ALA A 256 -2.40 -18.11 4.73
N THR A 257 -1.90 -16.91 5.03
CA THR A 257 -1.17 -16.09 4.05
C THR A 257 0.21 -16.70 3.75
N VAL A 258 0.89 -16.18 2.72
CA VAL A 258 2.20 -16.70 2.33
C VAL A 258 3.21 -16.61 3.49
N PRO A 259 4.21 -17.51 3.57
CA PRO A 259 5.09 -17.63 4.74
C PRO A 259 5.80 -16.34 5.17
N GLN A 260 6.09 -15.45 4.23
CA GLN A 260 6.73 -14.15 4.50
C GLN A 260 5.81 -13.18 5.27
N HIS A 261 4.49 -13.35 5.18
CA HIS A 261 3.51 -12.58 5.95
C HIS A 261 3.03 -13.34 7.19
N SER A 262 2.64 -14.59 7.05
CA SER A 262 2.17 -15.39 8.19
C SER A 262 3.24 -15.62 9.25
N CYS A 263 4.52 -15.57 8.88
CA CYS A 263 5.65 -15.80 9.78
C CYS A 263 5.43 -17.04 10.66
N PRO A 264 5.26 -18.22 10.05
CA PRO A 264 5.05 -19.43 10.82
C PRO A 264 6.27 -19.62 11.72
N VAL A 265 6.04 -19.55 13.03
CA VAL A 265 7.07 -19.87 14.01
C VAL A 265 7.46 -21.32 13.77
N ALA A 266 8.77 -21.64 13.79
CA ALA A 266 9.28 -23.00 13.60
C ALA A 266 8.72 -24.03 14.61
N SER A 267 7.86 -23.62 15.55
CA SER A 267 7.21 -24.40 16.58
C SER A 267 6.06 -25.31 16.12
N LEU A 268 5.79 -25.45 14.82
CA LEU A 268 4.79 -26.42 14.30
C LEU A 268 5.39 -27.72 13.71
N GLY A 269 6.65 -28.02 14.01
CA GLY A 269 7.24 -29.32 13.62
C GLY A 269 7.36 -29.52 12.09
N VAL A 270 7.26 -28.44 11.31
CA VAL A 270 7.50 -28.47 9.86
C VAL A 270 9.00 -28.69 9.64
N ARG A 271 9.36 -29.96 9.50
CA ARG A 271 10.66 -30.39 8.98
C ARG A 271 10.88 -29.67 7.65
N LYS A 272 11.97 -28.90 7.59
CA LYS A 272 12.58 -28.38 6.36
C LYS A 272 11.69 -27.41 5.55
N LEU A 273 11.60 -26.16 6.02
CA LEU A 273 11.59 -25.05 5.06
C LEU A 273 13.04 -24.88 4.58
N ASP A 274 13.39 -25.61 3.54
CA ASP A 274 14.74 -25.62 2.92
C ASP A 274 15.06 -24.31 2.17
N GLU A 275 14.23 -23.28 2.30
CA GLU A 275 14.48 -21.95 1.74
C GLU A 275 14.64 -20.93 2.89
N GLU A 276 15.86 -20.44 3.10
CA GLU A 276 16.12 -19.27 3.96
C GLU A 276 15.21 -18.08 3.59
N ALA A 277 14.78 -18.00 2.32
CA ALA A 277 13.86 -16.99 1.78
C ALA A 277 12.39 -17.10 2.26
N ALA A 278 12.02 -18.19 2.95
CA ALA A 278 10.67 -18.41 3.48
C ALA A 278 10.53 -18.03 4.97
N ARG A 279 11.62 -17.64 5.64
CA ARG A 279 11.59 -17.22 7.04
C ARG A 279 11.26 -15.72 7.13
N CYS A 280 10.50 -15.31 8.12
CA CYS A 280 10.43 -13.89 8.46
C CYS A 280 11.73 -13.44 9.14
N GLU A 281 11.96 -12.13 9.13
CA GLU A 281 13.06 -11.52 9.85
C GLU A 281 12.98 -11.88 11.35
N PRO A 282 14.12 -12.16 12.02
CA PRO A 282 14.14 -12.60 13.41
C PRO A 282 13.38 -11.65 14.35
N GLY A 283 12.49 -12.22 15.17
CA GLY A 283 11.63 -11.46 16.09
C GLY A 283 10.28 -11.04 15.51
N SER A 284 10.00 -11.36 14.24
CA SER A 284 8.67 -11.14 13.65
C SER A 284 7.67 -12.18 14.10
N VAL A 285 6.46 -11.72 14.37
CA VAL A 285 5.31 -12.57 14.67
C VAL A 285 4.15 -12.13 13.77
N GLY A 286 3.70 -13.01 12.89
CA GLY A 286 2.53 -12.76 12.03
C GLY A 286 1.24 -12.78 12.85
N ALA A 287 0.25 -12.02 12.39
CA ALA A 287 -1.05 -11.96 13.05
C ALA A 287 -1.67 -13.37 13.18
N PRO A 288 -2.44 -13.67 14.23
CA PRO A 288 -3.12 -14.96 14.37
C PRO A 288 -3.89 -15.36 13.10
N GLU A 289 -4.71 -14.46 12.56
CA GLU A 289 -5.51 -14.71 11.36
C GLU A 289 -4.64 -14.90 10.09
N ALA A 290 -3.49 -14.23 10.00
CA ALA A 290 -2.56 -14.43 8.88
C ALA A 290 -1.94 -15.82 8.87
N ARG A 291 -1.87 -16.50 10.03
CA ARG A 291 -1.37 -17.87 10.20
C ARG A 291 -2.44 -18.95 9.97
N GLY A 292 -3.68 -18.57 9.73
CA GLY A 292 -4.83 -19.48 9.79
C GLY A 292 -5.23 -19.68 11.25
N LYS A 293 -6.30 -19.01 11.68
CA LYS A 293 -6.82 -19.10 13.05
C LYS A 293 -8.30 -19.46 13.01
N CYS A 294 -8.67 -20.49 13.74
CA CYS A 294 -10.06 -20.88 13.96
C CYS A 294 -10.53 -20.33 15.31
N MET A 295 -11.66 -19.63 15.32
CA MET A 295 -12.34 -19.14 16.51
C MET A 295 -13.83 -19.42 16.37
N GLU A 296 -14.42 -20.09 17.37
CA GLU A 296 -15.88 -20.37 17.39
C GLU A 296 -16.40 -20.99 16.08
N GLU A 297 -15.70 -22.02 15.58
CA GLU A 297 -16.02 -22.76 14.36
C GLU A 297 -15.92 -21.96 13.05
N THR A 298 -15.38 -20.73 13.11
CA THR A 298 -15.18 -19.85 11.95
C THR A 298 -13.73 -19.40 11.85
N CYS A 299 -13.21 -19.32 10.63
CA CYS A 299 -11.88 -18.78 10.39
C CYS A 299 -11.88 -17.27 10.58
N GLU A 300 -10.92 -16.80 11.37
CA GLU A 300 -10.65 -15.38 11.53
C GLU A 300 -10.33 -14.73 10.19
N ARG A 301 -10.96 -13.58 9.93
CA ARG A 301 -10.90 -12.92 8.63
C ARG A 301 -9.70 -12.00 8.53
N LEU A 302 -9.02 -12.05 7.38
CA LEU A 302 -8.02 -11.06 7.03
C LEU A 302 -8.69 -9.69 6.83
N SER A 303 -8.13 -8.67 7.46
CA SER A 303 -8.64 -7.30 7.42
C SER A 303 -7.52 -6.29 7.67
N GLU A 304 -7.86 -5.00 7.83
CA GLU A 304 -6.88 -4.00 8.27
C GLU A 304 -6.22 -4.36 9.60
N LYS A 305 -6.94 -5.08 10.48
CA LYS A 305 -6.46 -5.47 11.81
C LYS A 305 -5.24 -6.36 11.70
N THR A 306 -5.14 -7.16 10.64
CA THR A 306 -3.96 -7.97 10.34
C THR A 306 -2.71 -7.10 10.21
N HIS A 307 -2.83 -5.97 9.51
CA HIS A 307 -1.72 -5.03 9.36
C HIS A 307 -1.49 -4.15 10.59
N VAL A 308 -2.51 -3.90 11.42
CA VAL A 308 -2.32 -3.28 12.74
C VAL A 308 -1.39 -4.13 13.60
N TRP A 309 -1.60 -5.45 13.59
CA TRP A 309 -0.71 -6.40 14.24
C TRP A 309 0.69 -6.39 13.62
N ASP A 310 0.82 -6.43 12.29
CA ASP A 310 2.13 -6.40 11.62
C ASP A 310 2.92 -5.15 12.00
N VAL A 311 2.29 -3.98 12.01
CA VAL A 311 2.95 -2.72 12.38
C VAL A 311 3.49 -2.73 13.82
N ALA A 312 2.83 -3.46 14.72
CA ALA A 312 3.22 -3.61 16.11
C ALA A 312 4.29 -4.70 16.33
N ASN A 313 4.29 -5.76 15.52
CA ASN A 313 5.07 -6.97 15.78
C ASN A 313 6.21 -7.24 14.78
N ARG A 314 6.39 -6.36 13.77
CA ARG A 314 7.53 -6.42 12.85
C ARG A 314 8.69 -5.59 13.40
N PRO A 315 9.88 -6.18 13.64
CA PRO A 315 10.98 -5.51 14.33
C PRO A 315 11.45 -4.20 13.71
N TRP A 316 11.25 -4.00 12.40
CA TRP A 316 11.69 -2.81 11.66
C TRP A 316 10.63 -1.70 11.56
N LEU A 317 9.43 -1.90 12.13
CA LEU A 317 8.31 -0.94 12.15
C LEU A 317 8.23 -0.15 13.46
N LEU A 318 7.07 -0.11 14.14
CA LEU A 318 6.93 0.62 15.40
C LEU A 318 7.94 0.17 16.47
N PRO A 319 8.26 -1.14 16.64
CA PRO A 319 9.29 -1.59 17.56
C PRO A 319 10.63 -0.88 17.36
N PHE A 320 11.08 -0.73 16.12
CA PHE A 320 12.31 -0.01 15.81
C PHE A 320 12.23 1.47 16.21
N ILE A 321 11.12 2.13 15.88
CA ILE A 321 10.90 3.54 16.20
C ILE A 321 10.87 3.74 17.72
N ALA A 322 10.23 2.84 18.46
CA ALA A 322 10.16 2.86 19.91
C ALA A 322 11.52 2.61 20.57
N ASP A 323 12.34 1.71 20.01
CA ASP A 323 13.70 1.45 20.48
C ASP A 323 14.59 2.70 20.39
N LYS A 324 14.47 3.45 19.28
CA LYS A 324 15.24 4.68 19.04
C LYS A 324 14.70 5.92 19.74
N ALA A 325 13.43 5.92 20.13
CA ALA A 325 12.83 6.99 20.88
C ALA A 325 13.40 7.06 22.31
N THR A 326 13.30 8.22 22.95
CA THR A 326 13.70 8.43 24.35
C THR A 326 12.59 9.10 25.16
N GLY A 327 12.71 9.00 26.50
CA GLY A 327 11.82 9.66 27.44
C GLY A 327 10.34 9.31 27.22
N PRO A 328 9.41 10.26 27.38
CA PRO A 328 7.97 9.97 27.28
C PRO A 328 7.51 9.47 25.91
N ALA A 329 8.25 9.78 24.83
CA ALA A 329 7.90 9.29 23.49
C ALA A 329 8.10 7.77 23.39
N LYS A 330 9.20 7.24 23.95
CA LYS A 330 9.44 5.80 24.05
C LYS A 330 8.32 5.10 24.82
N SER A 331 8.00 5.57 26.02
CA SER A 331 6.95 4.96 26.85
C SER A 331 5.57 5.01 26.18
N PHE A 332 5.28 6.08 25.45
CA PHE A 332 4.04 6.18 24.67
C PHE A 332 4.00 5.16 23.53
N LEU A 333 5.07 5.07 22.72
CA LEU A 333 5.14 4.14 21.60
C LEU A 333 5.08 2.67 22.06
N LEU A 334 5.73 2.32 23.18
CA LEU A 334 5.62 0.98 23.75
C LEU A 334 4.19 0.61 24.17
N ARG A 335 3.43 1.56 24.76
CA ARG A 335 2.01 1.36 25.06
C ARG A 335 1.15 1.28 23.80
N LEU A 336 1.48 2.06 22.77
CA LEU A 336 0.78 1.99 21.48
C LEU A 336 0.99 0.63 20.80
N ILE A 337 2.22 0.09 20.84
CA ILE A 337 2.55 -1.25 20.36
C ILE A 337 1.75 -2.29 21.13
N ALA A 338 1.77 -2.27 22.47
CA ALA A 338 1.01 -3.22 23.27
C ALA A 338 -0.50 -3.19 22.96
N PHE A 339 -1.05 -2.00 22.73
CA PHE A 339 -2.46 -1.84 22.35
C PHE A 339 -2.77 -2.35 20.94
N ALA A 340 -1.84 -2.22 19.99
CA ALA A 340 -1.97 -2.74 18.63
C ALA A 340 -1.70 -4.25 18.51
N SER A 341 -1.02 -4.85 19.49
CA SER A 341 -0.75 -6.29 19.59
C SER A 341 -1.85 -7.08 20.34
N GLU A 342 -3.08 -6.58 20.37
CA GLU A 342 -4.23 -7.37 20.86
C GLU A 342 -4.45 -8.60 19.95
N GLU A 343 -4.54 -9.79 20.54
CA GLU A 343 -4.60 -11.04 19.78
C GLU A 343 -5.94 -11.20 19.09
N ASP A 344 -7.02 -10.83 19.78
CA ASP A 344 -8.39 -10.85 19.28
C ASP A 344 -8.59 -9.70 18.26
N PRO A 345 -8.79 -9.99 16.96
CA PRO A 345 -8.97 -8.96 15.94
C PRO A 345 -10.14 -8.00 16.20
N ASP A 346 -11.20 -8.46 16.87
CA ASP A 346 -12.38 -7.65 17.19
C ASP A 346 -12.10 -6.63 18.29
N LYS A 347 -11.16 -6.94 19.20
CA LYS A 347 -10.70 -6.02 20.25
C LYS A 347 -9.52 -5.16 19.80
N ARG A 348 -8.81 -5.57 18.74
CA ARG A 348 -7.65 -4.85 18.21
C ARG A 348 -8.06 -3.49 17.66
N PRO A 349 -7.31 -2.40 17.91
CA PRO A 349 -7.65 -1.08 17.38
C PRO A 349 -7.57 -1.02 15.86
N ASP A 350 -8.27 -0.06 15.26
CA ASP A 350 -8.04 0.32 13.86
C ASP A 350 -6.91 1.35 13.74
N PHE A 351 -6.42 1.56 12.51
CA PHE A 351 -5.37 2.56 12.27
C PHE A 351 -5.81 3.99 12.62
N GLY A 352 -7.09 4.30 12.45
CA GLY A 352 -7.66 5.60 12.82
C GLY A 352 -7.56 5.86 14.31
N GLU A 353 -7.79 4.87 15.15
CA GLU A 353 -7.62 4.96 16.60
C GLU A 353 -6.16 5.16 16.99
N LEU A 354 -5.25 4.39 16.39
CA LEU A 354 -3.82 4.54 16.62
C LEU A 354 -3.34 5.96 16.27
N LEU A 355 -3.77 6.50 15.13
CA LEU A 355 -3.46 7.86 14.70
C LEU A 355 -4.03 8.91 15.66
N ARG A 356 -5.30 8.78 16.08
CA ARG A 356 -5.91 9.68 17.07
C ARG A 356 -5.12 9.70 18.37
N ARG A 357 -4.61 8.54 18.83
CA ARG A 357 -3.78 8.45 20.04
C ARG A 357 -2.44 9.15 19.86
N VAL A 358 -1.77 8.98 18.72
CA VAL A 358 -0.51 9.70 18.41
C VAL A 358 -0.73 11.21 18.39
N ASP A 359 -1.76 11.66 17.66
CA ASP A 359 -2.08 13.10 17.52
C ASP A 359 -2.49 13.72 18.86
N GLY A 360 -3.28 13.00 19.66
CA GLY A 360 -3.64 13.41 21.02
C GLY A 360 -2.42 13.58 21.92
N PHE A 361 -1.47 12.63 21.87
CA PHE A 361 -0.24 12.69 22.66
C PHE A 361 0.66 13.87 22.24
N VAL A 362 0.85 14.08 20.93
CA VAL A 362 1.62 15.21 20.38
C VAL A 362 1.00 16.53 20.83
N LYS A 363 -0.32 16.70 20.70
CA LYS A 363 -1.05 17.90 21.10
C LYS A 363 -0.91 18.19 22.60
N ALA A 364 -1.02 17.17 23.45
CA ALA A 364 -0.86 17.31 24.90
C ALA A 364 0.55 17.77 25.30
N ARG A 365 1.59 17.23 24.65
CA ARG A 365 2.99 17.63 24.90
C ARG A 365 3.26 19.08 24.48
N SER A 366 2.74 19.49 23.32
CA SER A 366 2.90 20.85 22.82
C SER A 366 2.25 21.89 23.75
N ARG A 367 1.09 21.56 24.35
CA ARG A 367 0.44 22.41 25.37
C ARG A 367 1.28 22.55 26.64
N ARG A 368 1.81 21.45 27.19
CA ARG A 368 2.65 21.49 28.40
C ARG A 368 3.93 22.32 28.19
N ARG A 369 4.56 22.23 27.02
CA ARG A 369 5.76 23.03 26.69
C ARG A 369 5.48 24.53 26.61
N ARG A 370 4.30 24.94 26.13
CA ARG A 370 3.92 26.36 26.11
C ARG A 370 3.73 26.89 27.53
N LEU A 371 3.05 26.12 28.38
CA LEU A 371 2.81 26.49 29.78
C LEU A 371 4.07 26.50 30.64
N SER A 372 5.12 25.75 30.29
CA SER A 372 6.40 25.76 31.02
C SER A 372 7.34 26.89 30.59
N ASN A 373 7.04 27.58 29.48
CA ASN A 373 7.85 28.65 28.91
C ASN A 373 7.16 30.02 29.00
N SER A 374 5.98 30.07 29.61
CA SER A 374 5.29 31.29 30.07
C SER A 374 5.44 31.37 31.57
#